data_AF-C7NN91-F1
#
_entry.id   AF-C7NN91-F1
#
_cell.length_a   1.000
_cell.length_b   1.000
_cell.length_c   1.000
_cell.angle_alpha   90.00
_cell.angle_beta   90.00
_cell.angle_gamma   90.00
#
_symmetry.space_group_name_H-M   'P 1'
#
loop_
_entity.id
_entity.type
_entity.pdbx_description
1 polymer ?
#
loop_
_entity_poly.entity_id
_entity_poly.type
_entity_poly.pdbx_seq_one_letter_code
_entity_poly.pdbx_strand_id
1 'polypeptide(L)'
;MSERNLDDRLSPKHDHVIVCEYRRDSAVFLDELDEFGIEYVLLSADRDAATALSDDGYAAIHDSPQDAAALERAGIDEARAVITDAGDATVNTILTVRSVDPDVEIIALTDDSDMREILLETGADSVLSPHGVLGHRLAEKAVSAFSAELSDTIDVGTDLEVTEVPIPHGSQLIGTRIRDSEIRERTGATAVGAWIDGELQLPLDPDATIQPNTVLIVTGSHDCLTVFGDVVRSAHAFDRHERIVVEDDAGHTTTLDPDRSLTGEERITVVGSDESIQQFLRRYDASPTDIEG
;
A
#
# COMPACT_ATOMS: atom_id res chain seq x y z
N MET A 1 -23.74 25.11 -18.83
CA MET A 1 -22.84 24.28 -18.00
C MET A 1 -22.95 24.87 -16.61
N SER A 2 -23.71 24.24 -15.70
CA SER A 2 -23.78 24.70 -14.30
C SER A 2 -22.43 24.44 -13.65
N GLU A 3 -21.85 25.45 -13.01
CA GLU A 3 -20.84 25.24 -11.97
C GLU A 3 -21.44 24.29 -10.94
N ARG A 4 -21.00 23.03 -10.93
CA ARG A 4 -21.20 22.15 -9.79
C ARG A 4 -20.34 22.73 -8.68
N ASN A 5 -20.96 23.07 -7.57
CA ASN A 5 -20.22 23.52 -6.40
C ASN A 5 -19.37 22.33 -5.92
N LEU A 6 -18.04 22.44 -6.00
CA LEU A 6 -17.13 21.37 -5.56
C LEU A 6 -17.37 20.99 -4.09
N ASP A 7 -17.90 21.93 -3.30
CA ASP A 7 -18.17 21.76 -1.87
C ASP A 7 -19.35 20.82 -1.57
N ASP A 8 -20.22 20.50 -2.56
CA ASP A 8 -21.42 19.67 -2.35
C ASP A 8 -21.08 18.22 -1.92
N ARG A 9 -19.80 17.81 -2.03
CA ARG A 9 -19.31 16.47 -1.63
C ARG A 9 -18.51 16.46 -0.33
N LEU A 10 -18.29 17.62 0.28
CA LEU A 10 -17.68 17.74 1.61
C LEU A 10 -18.74 17.42 2.65
N SER A 11 -18.82 16.16 3.05
CA SER A 11 -19.43 15.80 4.33
C SER A 11 -18.45 16.11 5.46
N PRO A 12 -18.93 16.45 6.67
CA PRO A 12 -18.06 16.53 7.85
C PRO A 12 -17.34 15.19 8.02
N LYS A 13 -16.02 15.21 8.17
CA LYS A 13 -15.16 14.04 8.32
C LYS A 13 -14.40 14.14 9.64
N HIS A 14 -14.19 13.01 10.29
CA HIS A 14 -13.43 12.89 11.53
C HIS A 14 -12.32 11.85 11.33
N ASP A 15 -11.15 12.06 11.95
CA ASP A 15 -10.00 11.14 11.86
C ASP A 15 -9.55 10.89 10.39
N HIS A 16 -9.79 11.87 9.51
CA HIS A 16 -9.47 11.79 8.09
C HIS A 16 -8.09 12.33 7.77
N VAL A 17 -7.63 12.07 6.55
CA VAL A 17 -6.35 12.60 6.03
C VAL A 17 -6.60 13.74 5.07
N ILE A 18 -5.90 14.86 5.25
CA ILE A 18 -5.88 15.95 4.25
C ILE A 18 -4.68 15.74 3.34
N VAL A 19 -4.89 15.69 2.03
CA VAL A 19 -3.81 15.50 1.05
C VAL A 19 -3.68 16.78 0.21
N CYS A 20 -2.58 17.49 0.42
CA CYS A 20 -2.25 18.75 -0.23
C CYS A 20 -1.43 18.53 -1.50
N GLU A 21 -1.89 19.11 -2.61
CA GLU A 21 -1.29 19.00 -3.95
C GLU A 21 -1.10 17.56 -4.42
N TYR A 22 -2.14 16.75 -4.24
CA TYR A 22 -2.16 15.38 -4.74
C TYR A 22 -1.89 15.32 -6.26
N ARG A 23 -0.86 14.57 -6.66
CA ARG A 23 -0.51 14.34 -8.07
C ARG A 23 -1.02 12.97 -8.51
N ARG A 24 -1.58 12.89 -9.72
CA ARG A 24 -2.34 11.72 -10.24
C ARG A 24 -1.58 10.39 -10.33
N ASP A 25 -0.26 10.37 -10.18
CA ASP A 25 0.52 9.13 -10.11
C ASP A 25 0.27 8.34 -8.81
N SER A 26 -0.57 8.89 -7.93
CA SER A 26 -0.88 8.38 -6.61
C SER A 26 -2.28 7.74 -6.51
N ALA A 27 -2.96 7.34 -7.61
CA ALA A 27 -4.29 6.71 -7.53
C ALA A 27 -4.30 5.51 -6.58
N VAL A 28 -3.21 4.74 -6.62
CA VAL A 28 -2.93 3.63 -5.70
C VAL A 28 -2.96 4.08 -4.24
N PHE A 29 -2.45 5.27 -3.91
CA PHE A 29 -2.47 5.78 -2.54
C PHE A 29 -3.88 6.03 -2.03
N LEU A 30 -4.77 6.60 -2.85
CA LEU A 30 -6.17 6.82 -2.44
C LEU A 30 -6.95 5.51 -2.35
N ASP A 31 -6.71 4.58 -3.29
CA ASP A 31 -7.29 3.23 -3.24
C ASP A 31 -6.91 2.50 -1.94
N GLU A 32 -5.66 2.64 -1.49
CA GLU A 32 -5.19 2.07 -0.21
C GLU A 32 -5.85 2.76 1.00
N LEU A 33 -6.02 4.09 0.99
CA LEU A 33 -6.78 4.76 2.05
C LEU A 33 -8.22 4.27 2.13
N ASP A 34 -8.87 4.10 0.98
CA ASP A 34 -10.23 3.56 0.87
C ASP A 34 -10.28 2.10 1.38
N GLU A 35 -9.27 1.28 1.10
CA GLU A 35 -9.12 -0.07 1.66
C GLU A 35 -8.99 -0.07 3.18
N PHE A 36 -8.25 0.88 3.74
CA PHE A 36 -8.13 1.05 5.19
C PHE A 36 -9.37 1.67 5.84
N GLY A 37 -10.37 2.07 5.04
CA GLY A 37 -11.54 2.80 5.52
C GLY A 37 -11.19 4.17 6.11
N ILE A 38 -10.06 4.76 5.66
CA ILE A 38 -9.59 6.07 6.09
C ILE A 38 -10.18 7.10 5.14
N GLU A 39 -11.04 7.97 5.68
CA GLU A 39 -11.58 9.07 4.90
C GLU A 39 -10.48 10.09 4.56
N TYR A 40 -10.62 10.78 3.42
CA TYR A 40 -9.69 11.83 3.03
C TYR A 40 -10.37 13.02 2.35
N VAL A 41 -9.64 14.14 2.34
CA VAL A 41 -9.97 15.37 1.60
C VAL A 41 -8.76 15.78 0.78
N LEU A 42 -8.95 16.01 -0.51
CA LEU A 42 -7.90 16.46 -1.43
C LEU A 42 -7.95 17.98 -1.55
N LEU A 43 -6.83 18.67 -1.36
CA LEU A 43 -6.71 20.12 -1.51
C LEU A 43 -5.72 20.43 -2.63
N SER A 44 -6.14 21.17 -3.65
CA SER A 44 -5.26 21.57 -4.76
C SER A 44 -5.50 23.02 -5.18
N ALA A 45 -4.40 23.75 -5.35
CA ALA A 45 -4.41 25.09 -5.92
C ALA A 45 -4.70 25.12 -7.43
N ASP A 46 -4.59 23.98 -8.12
CA ASP A 46 -4.91 23.85 -9.54
C ASP A 46 -6.40 23.51 -9.73
N ARG A 47 -7.14 24.45 -10.33
CA ARG A 47 -8.57 24.29 -10.62
C ARG A 47 -8.88 23.11 -11.52
N ASP A 48 -8.08 22.89 -12.55
CA ASP A 48 -8.32 21.83 -13.52
C ASP A 48 -8.07 20.48 -12.85
N ALA A 49 -7.02 20.38 -12.01
CA ALA A 49 -6.75 19.19 -11.21
C ALA A 49 -7.89 18.89 -10.20
N ALA A 50 -8.31 19.89 -9.41
CA ALA A 50 -9.39 19.74 -8.44
C ALA A 50 -10.73 19.38 -9.10
N THR A 51 -11.06 20.01 -10.23
CA THR A 51 -12.28 19.70 -11.00
C THR A 51 -12.25 18.25 -11.47
N ALA A 52 -11.12 17.82 -12.04
CA ALA A 52 -10.99 16.47 -12.56
C ALA A 52 -11.06 15.42 -11.43
N LEU A 53 -10.48 15.69 -10.24
CA LEU A 53 -10.65 14.84 -9.06
C LEU A 53 -12.12 14.76 -8.59
N SER A 54 -12.83 15.89 -8.60
CA SER A 54 -14.25 15.92 -8.23
C SER A 54 -15.13 15.13 -9.21
N ASP A 55 -14.86 15.27 -10.51
CA ASP A 55 -15.52 14.52 -11.59
C ASP A 55 -15.25 13.01 -11.48
N ASP A 56 -14.05 12.63 -11.03
CA ASP A 56 -13.64 11.23 -10.83
C ASP A 56 -14.26 10.59 -9.57
N GLY A 57 -14.90 11.36 -8.69
CA GLY A 57 -15.56 10.80 -7.50
C GLY A 57 -15.09 11.36 -6.17
N TYR A 58 -13.94 12.03 -6.14
CA TYR A 58 -13.21 12.33 -4.91
C TYR A 58 -13.72 13.58 -4.20
N ALA A 59 -13.51 13.64 -2.89
CA ALA A 59 -13.72 14.84 -2.08
C ALA A 59 -12.55 15.81 -2.31
N ALA A 60 -12.69 16.71 -3.29
CA ALA A 60 -11.64 17.65 -3.70
C ALA A 60 -12.06 19.11 -3.50
N ILE A 61 -11.16 19.91 -2.96
CA ILE A 61 -11.29 21.36 -2.75
C ILE A 61 -10.30 22.08 -3.66
N HIS A 62 -10.80 23.05 -4.42
CA HIS A 62 -9.97 23.98 -5.17
C HIS A 62 -9.62 25.19 -4.30
N ASP A 63 -8.49 25.12 -3.61
CA ASP A 63 -7.90 26.21 -2.84
C ASP A 63 -6.41 25.93 -2.55
N SER A 64 -5.67 26.95 -2.14
CA SER A 64 -4.25 26.79 -1.84
C SER A 64 -4.02 26.21 -0.44
N PRO A 65 -3.19 25.16 -0.29
CA PRO A 65 -2.72 24.69 1.02
C PRO A 65 -1.92 25.71 1.84
N GLN A 66 -1.52 26.83 1.24
CA GLN A 66 -0.85 27.95 1.90
C GLN A 66 -1.84 28.96 2.50
N ASP A 67 -3.15 28.71 2.37
CA ASP A 67 -4.20 29.51 3.00
C ASP A 67 -4.80 28.74 4.19
N ALA A 68 -4.75 29.35 5.38
CA ALA A 68 -5.35 28.80 6.59
C ALA A 68 -6.84 28.49 6.42
N ALA A 69 -7.57 29.36 5.72
CA ALA A 69 -9.01 29.18 5.49
C ALA A 69 -9.31 27.93 4.63
N ALA A 70 -8.36 27.53 3.77
CA ALA A 70 -8.49 26.31 2.97
C ALA A 70 -8.35 25.04 3.82
N LEU A 71 -7.41 25.04 4.76
CA LEU A 71 -7.20 23.94 5.71
C LEU A 71 -8.37 23.81 6.70
N GLU A 72 -8.89 24.94 7.20
CA GLU A 72 -10.11 24.99 8.01
C GLU A 72 -11.31 24.39 7.26
N ARG A 73 -11.48 24.76 5.98
CA ARG A 73 -12.52 24.18 5.12
C ARG A 73 -12.33 22.69 4.86
N ALA A 74 -11.09 22.21 4.85
CA ALA A 74 -10.77 20.79 4.75
C ALA A 74 -10.95 20.03 6.08
N GLY A 75 -11.34 20.72 7.16
CA GLY A 75 -11.62 20.12 8.47
C GLY A 75 -10.35 19.73 9.24
N ILE A 76 -9.28 20.52 9.14
CA ILE A 76 -8.00 20.21 9.79
C ILE A 76 -8.11 19.98 11.30
N ASP A 77 -9.03 20.66 12.01
CA ASP A 77 -9.25 20.50 13.45
C ASP A 77 -9.62 19.06 13.88
N GLU A 78 -10.13 18.26 12.94
CA GLU A 78 -10.56 16.88 13.17
C GLU A 78 -9.75 15.88 12.32
N ALA A 79 -8.74 16.38 11.59
CA ALA A 79 -7.90 15.57 10.74
C ALA A 79 -6.88 14.79 11.59
N ARG A 80 -6.63 13.55 11.18
CA ARG A 80 -5.59 12.70 11.76
C ARG A 80 -4.20 13.11 11.32
N ALA A 81 -4.07 13.50 10.05
CA ALA A 81 -2.80 13.85 9.44
C ALA A 81 -2.98 14.74 8.20
N VAL A 82 -1.95 15.51 7.90
CA VAL A 82 -1.79 16.25 6.65
C VAL A 82 -0.61 15.67 5.87
N ILE A 83 -0.87 15.28 4.61
CA ILE A 83 0.16 14.83 3.68
C ILE A 83 0.38 15.92 2.64
N THR A 84 1.63 16.31 2.37
CA THR A 84 1.93 17.36 1.39
C THR A 84 3.04 16.97 0.41
N ASP A 85 2.76 17.15 -0.88
CA ASP A 85 3.72 17.07 -2.00
C ASP A 85 3.60 18.31 -2.90
N ALA A 86 3.79 19.49 -2.32
CA ALA A 86 3.60 20.76 -3.02
C ALA A 86 4.87 21.27 -3.73
N GLY A 87 5.90 20.42 -3.90
CA GLY A 87 7.18 20.83 -4.49
C GLY A 87 7.79 22.02 -3.75
N ASP A 88 8.09 23.11 -4.46
CA ASP A 88 8.62 24.36 -3.89
C ASP A 88 7.73 24.99 -2.81
N ALA A 89 6.42 24.69 -2.82
CA ALA A 89 5.46 25.20 -1.86
C ALA A 89 5.37 24.37 -0.56
N THR A 90 6.09 23.25 -0.46
CA THR A 90 5.96 22.32 0.67
C THR A 90 6.32 22.98 2.01
N VAL A 91 7.41 23.76 2.05
CA VAL A 91 7.81 24.52 3.25
C VAL A 91 6.71 25.46 3.72
N ASN A 92 6.16 26.27 2.82
CA ASN A 92 5.09 27.22 3.17
C ASN A 92 3.81 26.50 3.61
N THR A 93 3.51 25.34 3.01
CA THR A 93 2.37 24.51 3.39
C THR A 93 2.52 24.00 4.82
N ILE A 94 3.70 23.44 5.18
CA ILE A 94 3.99 22.98 6.56
C ILE A 94 3.82 24.13 7.56
N LEU A 95 4.39 25.30 7.27
CA LEU A 95 4.26 26.48 8.15
C LEU A 95 2.80 26.91 8.32
N THR A 96 2.00 26.83 7.25
CA THR A 96 0.58 27.18 7.30
C THR A 96 -0.19 26.17 8.14
N VAL A 97 0.03 24.87 7.92
CA VAL A 97 -0.58 23.78 8.71
C VAL A 97 -0.28 23.97 10.20
N ARG A 98 1.00 24.15 10.57
CA ARG A 98 1.40 24.41 11.96
C ARG A 98 0.83 25.69 12.57
N SER A 99 0.47 26.68 11.74
CA SER A 99 -0.17 27.90 12.22
C SER A 99 -1.66 27.71 12.52
N VAL A 100 -2.31 26.73 11.89
CA VAL A 100 -3.73 26.40 12.08
C VAL A 100 -3.88 25.34 13.17
N ASP A 101 -3.18 24.22 13.03
CA ASP A 101 -3.12 23.15 14.01
C ASP A 101 -1.64 22.81 14.32
N PRO A 102 -1.13 23.15 15.52
CA PRO A 102 0.24 22.86 15.90
C PRO A 102 0.50 21.39 16.21
N ASP A 103 -0.54 20.59 16.46
CA ASP A 103 -0.44 19.22 16.97
C ASP A 103 -0.78 18.14 15.91
N VAL A 104 -1.41 18.51 14.78
CA VAL A 104 -1.68 17.57 13.68
C VAL A 104 -0.40 16.95 13.14
N GLU A 105 -0.45 15.65 12.81
CA GLU A 105 0.67 14.92 12.19
C GLU A 105 0.90 15.43 10.75
N ILE A 106 2.14 15.76 10.40
CA ILE A 106 2.52 16.25 9.07
C ILE A 106 3.51 15.30 8.40
N ILE A 107 3.10 14.72 7.28
CA ILE A 107 3.94 13.85 6.46
C ILE A 107 4.25 14.59 5.14
N ALA A 108 5.52 14.96 4.95
CA ALA A 108 5.95 15.60 3.72
C ALA A 108 6.58 14.58 2.75
N LEU A 109 6.25 14.68 1.47
CA LEU A 109 6.84 13.84 0.43
C LEU A 109 7.87 14.65 -0.37
N THR A 110 9.07 14.12 -0.52
CA THR A 110 10.11 14.68 -1.39
C THR A 110 11.12 13.62 -1.80
N ASP A 111 11.52 13.61 -3.07
CA ASP A 111 12.66 12.83 -3.55
C ASP A 111 13.98 13.64 -3.56
N ASP A 112 13.91 14.91 -3.18
CA ASP A 112 15.10 15.72 -2.96
C ASP A 112 15.67 15.46 -1.56
N SER A 113 16.78 14.72 -1.51
CA SER A 113 17.48 14.40 -0.27
C SER A 113 17.95 15.64 0.50
N ASP A 114 18.27 16.73 -0.21
CA ASP A 114 18.74 17.97 0.41
C ASP A 114 17.59 18.71 1.12
N MET A 115 16.34 18.44 0.72
CA MET A 115 15.15 19.01 1.36
C MET A 115 14.74 18.30 2.65
N ARG A 116 15.19 17.07 2.89
CA ARG A 116 14.73 16.25 4.03
C ARG A 116 14.89 16.98 5.38
N GLU A 117 16.10 17.43 5.68
CA GLU A 117 16.41 18.10 6.95
C GLU A 117 15.64 19.41 7.08
N ILE A 118 15.54 20.18 5.99
CA ILE A 118 14.82 21.45 5.94
C ILE A 118 13.33 21.25 6.25
N LEU A 119 12.69 20.23 5.68
CA LEU A 119 11.27 19.97 5.90
C LEU A 119 10.98 19.53 7.34
N LEU A 120 11.85 18.70 7.94
CA LEU A 120 11.76 18.33 9.36
C LEU A 120 11.93 19.55 10.27
N GLU A 121 12.94 20.38 10.03
CA GLU A 121 13.18 21.61 10.79
C GLU A 121 12.06 22.65 10.65
N THR A 122 11.36 22.65 9.51
CA THR A 122 10.20 23.51 9.25
C THR A 122 8.97 23.07 10.07
N GLY A 123 8.94 21.81 10.51
CA GLY A 123 7.89 21.26 11.35
C GLY A 123 7.13 20.10 10.73
N ALA A 124 7.63 19.42 9.70
CA ALA A 124 7.11 18.10 9.35
C ALA A 124 7.51 17.07 10.42
N ASP A 125 6.63 16.14 10.76
CA ASP A 125 6.93 15.05 11.70
C ASP A 125 7.68 13.92 11.00
N SER A 126 7.34 13.68 9.72
CA SER A 126 8.00 12.69 8.88
C SER A 126 8.21 13.22 7.47
N VAL A 127 9.30 12.75 6.84
CA VAL A 127 9.62 13.04 5.44
C VAL A 127 9.88 11.72 4.71
N LEU A 128 9.19 11.48 3.61
CA LEU A 128 9.31 10.26 2.81
C LEU A 128 9.71 10.58 1.37
N SER A 129 10.55 9.73 0.78
CA SER A 129 10.89 9.76 -0.65
C SER A 129 10.18 8.58 -1.34
N PRO A 130 9.03 8.78 -1.99
CA PRO A 130 8.29 7.69 -2.61
C PRO A 130 9.13 6.91 -3.62
N HIS A 131 9.87 7.59 -4.50
CA HIS A 131 10.72 6.91 -5.48
C HIS A 131 11.94 6.25 -4.85
N GLY A 132 12.51 6.85 -3.81
CA GLY A 132 13.61 6.25 -3.05
C GLY A 132 13.16 4.95 -2.37
N VAL A 133 12.02 4.97 -1.68
CA VAL A 133 11.41 3.80 -1.05
C VAL A 133 11.12 2.73 -2.09
N LEU A 134 10.42 3.07 -3.17
CA LEU A 134 10.10 2.11 -4.23
C LEU A 134 11.36 1.53 -4.89
N GLY A 135 12.33 2.38 -5.21
CA GLY A 135 13.60 1.98 -5.83
C GLY A 135 14.40 1.03 -4.94
N HIS A 136 14.44 1.30 -3.63
CA HIS A 136 15.08 0.43 -2.66
C HIS A 136 14.41 -0.96 -2.62
N ARG A 137 13.07 -0.99 -2.52
CA ARG A 137 12.27 -2.22 -2.54
C ARG A 137 12.49 -3.04 -3.81
N LEU A 138 12.55 -2.38 -4.97
CA LEU A 138 12.78 -3.05 -6.24
C LEU A 138 14.20 -3.61 -6.36
N ALA A 139 15.21 -2.85 -5.91
CA ALA A 139 16.60 -3.31 -5.90
C ALA A 139 16.77 -4.53 -4.99
N GLU A 140 16.13 -4.55 -3.83
CA GLU A 140 16.15 -5.67 -2.90
C GLU A 140 15.48 -6.91 -3.45
N LYS A 141 14.29 -6.76 -4.04
CA LYS A 141 13.62 -7.88 -4.73
C LYS A 141 14.48 -8.43 -5.86
N ALA A 142 15.14 -7.57 -6.64
CA ALA A 142 16.05 -8.01 -7.68
C ALA A 142 17.26 -8.76 -7.12
N VAL A 143 17.91 -8.24 -6.07
CA VAL A 143 19.03 -8.91 -5.39
C VAL A 143 18.59 -10.23 -4.75
N SER A 144 17.40 -10.30 -4.17
CA SER A 144 16.83 -11.52 -3.60
C SER A 144 16.54 -12.56 -4.67
N ALA A 145 16.04 -12.15 -5.85
CA ALA A 145 15.84 -13.06 -6.98
C ALA A 145 17.18 -13.65 -7.46
N PHE A 146 18.22 -12.82 -7.61
CA PHE A 146 19.56 -13.29 -7.95
C PHE A 146 20.18 -14.15 -6.84
N SER A 147 19.91 -13.83 -5.57
CA SER A 147 20.38 -14.61 -4.43
C SER A 147 19.66 -15.95 -4.33
N ALA A 148 18.39 -16.04 -4.72
CA ALA A 148 17.67 -17.30 -4.84
C ALA A 148 18.30 -18.18 -5.94
N GLU A 149 18.65 -17.60 -7.10
CA GLU A 149 19.37 -18.28 -8.19
C GLU A 149 20.81 -18.68 -7.80
N LEU A 150 21.47 -17.93 -6.92
CA LEU A 150 22.79 -18.28 -6.34
C LEU A 150 22.69 -19.25 -5.14
N SER A 151 21.53 -19.32 -4.47
CA SER A 151 21.25 -20.20 -3.32
C SER A 151 20.87 -21.62 -3.70
N ASP A 152 20.56 -21.87 -4.99
CA ASP A 152 20.53 -23.22 -5.58
C ASP A 152 21.87 -23.96 -5.40
N THR A 153 22.90 -23.33 -4.81
CA THR A 153 24.19 -23.96 -4.46
C THR A 153 24.65 -23.73 -3.02
N ILE A 154 23.80 -23.30 -2.07
CA ILE A 154 24.15 -23.41 -0.65
C ILE A 154 23.12 -24.26 0.08
N ASP A 155 23.25 -25.57 -0.13
CA ASP A 155 22.68 -26.63 0.69
C ASP A 155 23.25 -26.52 2.12
N VAL A 156 22.68 -25.63 2.95
CA VAL A 156 22.89 -25.61 4.39
C VAL A 156 22.01 -26.71 5.01
N GLY A 157 22.32 -27.97 4.69
CA GLY A 157 21.74 -29.14 5.32
C GLY A 157 20.23 -29.31 5.08
N THR A 158 19.88 -29.70 3.86
CA THR A 158 18.73 -30.54 3.44
C THR A 158 17.29 -30.22 3.85
N ASP A 159 16.97 -29.31 4.78
CA ASP A 159 15.56 -29.06 5.17
C ASP A 159 15.29 -27.61 5.64
N LEU A 160 16.19 -26.65 5.42
CA LEU A 160 16.02 -25.27 5.90
C LEU A 160 15.89 -24.28 4.73
N GLU A 161 14.74 -23.63 4.66
CA GLU A 161 14.40 -22.61 3.67
C GLU A 161 14.39 -21.21 4.32
N VAL A 162 14.53 -20.17 3.50
CA VAL A 162 14.41 -18.76 3.89
C VAL A 162 13.38 -18.11 2.97
N THR A 163 12.42 -17.39 3.52
CA THR A 163 11.38 -16.69 2.75
C THR A 163 11.02 -15.35 3.36
N GLU A 164 10.55 -14.44 2.51
CA GLU A 164 9.98 -13.16 2.90
C GLU A 164 8.46 -13.29 2.96
N VAL A 165 7.87 -12.89 4.09
CA VAL A 165 6.42 -12.95 4.30
C VAL A 165 5.91 -11.57 4.66
N PRO A 166 5.11 -10.94 3.80
CA PRO A 166 4.43 -9.71 4.15
C PRO A 166 3.43 -9.97 5.28
N ILE A 167 3.41 -9.08 6.28
CA ILE A 167 2.40 -9.08 7.34
C ILE A 167 1.18 -8.32 6.81
N PRO A 168 0.07 -9.01 6.45
CA PRO A 168 -1.11 -8.37 5.93
C PRO A 168 -1.82 -7.58 7.02
N HIS A 169 -2.63 -6.62 6.58
CA HIS A 169 -3.49 -5.85 7.47
C HIS A 169 -4.47 -6.78 8.23
N GLY A 170 -4.65 -6.52 9.52
CA GLY A 170 -5.44 -7.38 10.41
C GLY A 170 -4.71 -8.64 10.90
N SER A 171 -3.42 -8.81 10.58
CA SER A 171 -2.60 -9.83 11.22
C SER A 171 -2.51 -9.60 12.72
N GLN A 172 -2.65 -10.67 13.50
CA GLN A 172 -2.54 -10.64 14.96
C GLN A 172 -1.13 -10.28 15.45
N LEU A 173 -0.14 -10.27 14.53
CA LEU A 173 1.23 -9.89 14.84
C LEU A 173 1.41 -8.37 14.87
N ILE A 174 0.52 -7.59 14.22
CA ILE A 174 0.62 -6.13 14.19
C ILE A 174 0.52 -5.55 15.60
N GLY A 175 1.39 -4.60 15.93
CA GLY A 175 1.49 -3.97 17.25
C GLY A 175 2.22 -4.83 18.31
N THR A 176 2.67 -6.03 17.94
CA THR A 176 3.42 -6.91 18.85
C THR A 176 4.92 -6.70 18.65
N ARG A 177 5.71 -6.73 19.73
CA ARG A 177 7.17 -6.71 19.62
C ARG A 177 7.68 -8.04 19.08
N ILE A 178 8.79 -8.02 18.37
CA ILE A 178 9.41 -9.24 17.82
C ILE A 178 9.58 -10.31 18.90
N ARG A 179 10.08 -9.96 20.09
CA ARG A 179 10.24 -10.92 21.19
C ARG A 179 8.95 -11.50 21.76
N ASP A 180 7.83 -10.79 21.62
CA ASP A 180 6.53 -11.17 22.17
C ASP A 180 5.63 -11.83 21.10
N SER A 181 6.11 -11.91 19.85
CA SER A 181 5.35 -12.42 18.70
C SER A 181 5.12 -13.94 18.73
N GLU A 182 5.91 -14.65 19.55
CA GLU A 182 5.92 -16.11 19.70
C GLU A 182 5.98 -16.86 18.36
N ILE A 183 6.58 -16.25 17.32
CA ILE A 183 6.62 -16.81 15.97
C ILE A 183 7.23 -18.21 15.98
N ARG A 184 8.38 -18.35 16.65
CA ARG A 184 9.10 -19.62 16.72
C ARG A 184 8.33 -20.69 17.48
N GLU A 185 7.68 -20.31 18.56
CA GLU A 185 6.89 -21.22 19.38
C GLU A 185 5.62 -21.69 18.66
N ARG A 186 4.99 -20.80 17.87
CA ARG A 186 3.73 -21.07 17.17
C ARG A 186 3.91 -21.84 15.88
N THR A 187 5.01 -21.60 15.16
CA THR A 187 5.15 -22.08 13.76
C THR A 187 6.43 -22.87 13.53
N GLY A 188 7.38 -22.85 14.46
CA GLY A 188 8.70 -23.44 14.26
C GLY A 188 9.63 -22.65 13.32
N ALA A 189 9.13 -21.58 12.69
CA ALA A 189 9.93 -20.68 11.88
C ALA A 189 10.66 -19.65 12.76
N THR A 190 11.86 -19.25 12.37
CA THR A 190 12.64 -18.23 13.07
C THR A 190 12.68 -16.95 12.24
N ALA A 191 12.19 -15.85 12.79
CA ALA A 191 12.39 -14.53 12.18
C ALA A 191 13.87 -14.14 12.32
N VAL A 192 14.56 -13.99 11.19
CA VAL A 192 15.97 -13.60 11.14
C VAL A 192 16.15 -12.12 10.86
N GLY A 193 15.19 -11.51 10.15
CA GLY A 193 15.18 -10.10 9.81
C GLY A 193 13.77 -9.59 9.54
N ALA A 194 13.65 -8.29 9.37
CA ALA A 194 12.40 -7.66 8.96
C ALA A 194 12.67 -6.38 8.19
N TRP A 195 11.75 -6.08 7.29
CA TRP A 195 11.60 -4.79 6.68
C TRP A 195 10.56 -3.99 7.46
N ILE A 196 10.98 -2.91 8.11
CA ILE A 196 10.12 -2.04 8.92
C ILE A 196 10.29 -0.62 8.41
N ASP A 197 9.22 0.07 8.06
CA ASP A 197 9.23 1.44 7.50
C ASP A 197 10.18 1.64 6.30
N GLY A 198 10.43 0.58 5.51
CA GLY A 198 11.36 0.65 4.37
C GLY A 198 12.80 0.28 4.69
N GLU A 199 13.16 0.09 5.96
CA GLU A 199 14.52 -0.21 6.39
C GLU A 199 14.72 -1.71 6.68
N LEU A 200 15.85 -2.26 6.25
CA LEU A 200 16.26 -3.63 6.57
C LEU A 200 16.82 -3.72 7.98
N GLN A 201 16.18 -4.52 8.84
CA GLN A 201 16.73 -4.89 10.14
C GLN A 201 17.26 -6.31 10.13
N LEU A 202 18.58 -6.44 10.08
CA LEU A 202 19.34 -7.69 10.19
C LEU A 202 20.64 -7.43 11.01
N PRO A 203 20.79 -7.96 12.24
CA PRO A 203 19.82 -8.77 12.98
C PRO A 203 18.61 -7.95 13.44
N LEU A 204 17.48 -8.62 13.59
CA LEU A 204 16.23 -8.02 14.01
C LEU A 204 16.30 -7.56 15.48
N ASP A 205 15.91 -6.32 15.78
CA ASP A 205 15.82 -5.82 17.16
C ASP A 205 14.66 -6.53 17.89
N PRO A 206 14.89 -7.24 19.01
CA PRO A 206 13.82 -7.90 19.76
C PRO A 206 12.76 -6.94 20.31
N ASP A 207 13.09 -5.66 20.50
CA ASP A 207 12.20 -4.61 20.97
C ASP A 207 11.46 -3.88 19.82
N ALA A 208 11.83 -4.12 18.56
CA ALA A 208 11.11 -3.59 17.41
C ALA A 208 9.66 -4.10 17.39
N THR A 209 8.75 -3.23 16.97
CA THR A 209 7.32 -3.54 16.87
C THR A 209 6.97 -3.87 15.44
N ILE A 210 6.23 -4.95 15.23
CA ILE A 210 5.70 -5.32 13.91
C ILE A 210 4.61 -4.30 13.55
N GLN A 211 4.84 -3.54 12.49
CA GLN A 211 3.91 -2.55 11.97
C GLN A 211 3.12 -3.13 10.78
N PRO A 212 2.01 -2.48 10.37
CA PRO A 212 1.43 -2.71 9.04
C PRO A 212 2.52 -2.57 7.95
N ASN A 213 2.44 -3.38 6.89
CA ASN A 213 3.46 -3.41 5.81
C ASN A 213 4.86 -3.90 6.21
N THR A 214 5.02 -4.44 7.43
CA THR A 214 6.24 -5.17 7.79
C THR A 214 6.38 -6.39 6.89
N VAL A 215 7.58 -6.65 6.35
CA VAL A 215 7.89 -7.91 5.67
C VAL A 215 8.89 -8.67 6.52
N LEU A 216 8.48 -9.79 7.08
CA LEU A 216 9.36 -10.62 7.92
C LEU A 216 10.19 -11.56 7.03
N ILE A 217 11.48 -11.62 7.31
CA ILE A 217 12.39 -12.61 6.74
C ILE A 217 12.48 -13.76 7.73
N VAL A 218 11.93 -14.91 7.36
CA VAL A 218 11.83 -16.08 8.22
C VAL A 218 12.58 -17.26 7.63
N THR A 219 13.14 -18.09 8.50
CA THR A 219 13.79 -19.35 8.14
C THR A 219 13.21 -20.53 8.90
N GLY A 220 13.09 -21.68 8.25
CA GLY A 220 12.51 -22.89 8.82
C GLY A 220 12.38 -23.99 7.78
N SER A 221 11.87 -25.15 8.16
CA SER A 221 11.49 -26.15 7.17
C SER A 221 10.25 -25.70 6.40
N HIS A 222 10.04 -26.33 5.25
CA HIS A 222 8.88 -26.08 4.39
C HIS A 222 7.54 -26.12 5.15
N ASP A 223 7.37 -27.12 6.01
CA ASP A 223 6.18 -27.26 6.86
C ASP A 223 6.02 -26.09 7.84
N CYS A 224 7.13 -25.66 8.48
CA CYS A 224 7.11 -24.52 9.41
C CYS A 224 6.77 -23.21 8.69
N LEU A 225 7.30 -23.00 7.48
CA LEU A 225 7.04 -21.82 6.67
C LEU A 225 5.59 -21.77 6.17
N THR A 226 5.02 -22.92 5.82
CA THR A 226 3.60 -23.04 5.44
C THR A 226 2.70 -22.67 6.61
N VAL A 227 2.95 -23.25 7.79
CA VAL A 227 2.20 -22.93 9.02
C VAL A 227 2.34 -21.44 9.39
N PHE A 228 3.53 -20.87 9.18
CA PHE A 228 3.75 -19.45 9.41
C PHE A 228 2.92 -18.57 8.46
N GLY A 229 2.88 -18.90 7.17
CA GLY A 229 2.02 -18.21 6.21
C GLY A 229 0.55 -18.23 6.63
N ASP A 230 0.06 -19.35 7.16
CA ASP A 230 -1.32 -19.48 7.62
C ASP A 230 -1.61 -18.73 8.92
N VAL A 231 -0.64 -18.64 9.82
CA VAL A 231 -0.76 -17.83 11.06
C VAL A 231 -0.76 -16.33 10.77
N VAL A 232 -0.01 -15.92 9.76
CA VAL A 232 0.10 -14.52 9.33
C VAL A 232 -1.14 -14.10 8.54
N ARG A 233 -1.73 -15.01 7.76
CA ARG A 233 -2.98 -14.79 7.03
C ARG A 233 -4.18 -14.82 7.97
N SER A 234 -4.81 -13.67 8.19
CA SER A 234 -6.17 -13.63 8.76
C SER A 234 -7.12 -14.42 7.85
N ALA A 235 -8.13 -15.08 8.43
CA ALA A 235 -9.20 -15.79 7.73
C ALA A 235 -10.07 -14.91 6.79
N HIS A 236 -9.64 -13.68 6.51
CA HIS A 236 -10.22 -12.72 5.57
C HIS A 236 -9.36 -12.49 4.31
N ALA A 237 -8.29 -13.27 4.09
CA ALA A 237 -7.38 -13.11 2.94
C ALA A 237 -7.96 -13.60 1.59
N PHE A 238 -9.26 -13.89 1.52
CA PHE A 238 -9.98 -14.11 0.25
C PHE A 238 -10.81 -12.87 -0.11
N ASP A 239 -10.15 -11.73 -0.21
CA ASP A 239 -10.60 -10.68 -1.10
C ASP A 239 -9.38 -9.90 -1.58
N ARG A 240 -9.31 -9.74 -2.91
CA ARG A 240 -8.40 -8.84 -3.67
C ARG A 240 -6.98 -9.33 -3.98
N HIS A 241 -6.87 -9.87 -5.20
CA HIS A 241 -6.10 -9.34 -6.35
C HIS A 241 -5.78 -10.46 -7.36
N GLU A 242 -6.64 -11.46 -7.51
CA GLU A 242 -6.55 -12.37 -8.66
C GLU A 242 -7.33 -11.75 -9.82
N ARG A 243 -6.64 -10.94 -10.64
CA ARG A 243 -7.21 -10.36 -11.86
C ARG A 243 -7.52 -11.48 -12.86
N ILE A 244 -8.79 -11.86 -12.96
CA ILE A 244 -9.26 -12.72 -14.06
C ILE A 244 -9.47 -11.83 -15.28
N VAL A 245 -8.72 -12.10 -16.35
CA VAL A 245 -8.84 -11.40 -17.63
C VAL A 245 -9.66 -12.27 -18.59
N VAL A 246 -10.77 -11.74 -19.10
CA VAL A 246 -11.57 -12.39 -20.14
C VAL A 246 -11.32 -11.68 -21.46
N GLU A 247 -11.02 -12.46 -22.48
CA GLU A 247 -10.88 -12.01 -23.85
C GLU A 247 -12.12 -12.51 -24.62
N ASP A 248 -13.01 -11.59 -24.97
CA ASP A 248 -14.09 -11.85 -25.93
C ASP A 248 -13.52 -11.79 -27.36
N ASP A 249 -14.17 -12.44 -28.34
CA ASP A 249 -13.78 -12.53 -29.76
C ASP A 249 -13.59 -11.15 -30.45
N ALA A 250 -13.94 -10.06 -29.76
CA ALA A 250 -13.71 -8.68 -30.15
C ALA A 250 -12.38 -8.07 -29.63
N GLY A 251 -11.52 -8.83 -28.93
CA GLY A 251 -10.16 -8.40 -28.52
C GLY A 251 -10.11 -7.33 -27.43
N HIS A 252 -11.12 -7.24 -26.57
CA HIS A 252 -11.16 -6.26 -25.47
C HIS A 252 -10.85 -6.93 -24.12
N THR A 253 -9.79 -6.48 -23.46
CA THR A 253 -9.45 -6.83 -22.07
C THR A 253 -10.26 -5.97 -21.12
N THR A 254 -11.14 -6.57 -20.31
CA THR A 254 -11.83 -5.87 -19.21
C THR A 254 -11.67 -6.62 -17.89
N THR A 255 -11.76 -5.90 -16.79
CA THR A 255 -11.85 -6.49 -15.44
C THR A 255 -13.24 -7.12 -15.29
N LEU A 256 -13.30 -8.40 -14.92
CA LEU A 256 -14.58 -9.07 -14.67
C LEU A 256 -15.26 -8.52 -13.41
N ASP A 257 -16.52 -8.13 -13.56
CA ASP A 257 -17.45 -8.01 -12.44
C ASP A 257 -17.70 -9.42 -11.85
N PRO A 258 -17.44 -9.66 -10.55
CA PRO A 258 -17.59 -10.96 -9.91
C PRO A 258 -19.03 -11.52 -9.96
N ASP A 259 -20.04 -10.68 -10.19
CA ASP A 259 -21.44 -11.10 -10.31
C ASP A 259 -21.88 -11.41 -11.76
N ARG A 260 -20.98 -11.28 -12.74
CA ARG A 260 -21.29 -11.51 -14.16
C ARG A 260 -21.32 -13.01 -14.50
N SER A 261 -22.47 -13.47 -15.00
CA SER A 261 -22.60 -14.82 -15.58
C SER A 261 -22.02 -14.85 -17.00
N LEU A 262 -21.08 -15.76 -17.25
CA LEU A 262 -20.49 -16.01 -18.58
C LEU A 262 -21.36 -16.97 -19.38
N THR A 263 -21.47 -16.75 -20.69
CA THR A 263 -22.43 -17.46 -21.57
C THR A 263 -21.87 -18.71 -22.24
N GLY A 264 -20.61 -19.07 -21.95
CA GLY A 264 -19.96 -20.29 -22.44
C GLY A 264 -19.33 -20.19 -23.83
N GLU A 265 -19.44 -19.04 -24.50
CA GLU A 265 -18.76 -18.74 -25.78
C GLU A 265 -17.49 -17.87 -25.59
N GLU A 266 -17.23 -17.43 -24.35
CA GLU A 266 -16.12 -16.53 -24.00
C GLU A 266 -14.84 -17.30 -23.66
N ARG A 267 -13.67 -16.80 -24.08
CA ARG A 267 -12.37 -17.37 -23.72
C ARG A 267 -11.82 -16.66 -22.49
N ILE A 268 -11.53 -17.43 -21.44
CA ILE A 268 -10.99 -16.91 -20.19
C ILE A 268 -9.50 -17.21 -20.14
N THR A 269 -8.68 -16.17 -19.97
CA THR A 269 -7.24 -16.32 -19.73
C THR A 269 -6.96 -16.01 -18.27
N VAL A 270 -6.71 -17.07 -17.49
CA VAL A 270 -6.37 -16.95 -16.07
C VAL A 270 -4.86 -16.80 -15.93
N VAL A 271 -4.41 -15.73 -15.28
CA VAL A 271 -2.98 -15.49 -15.01
C VAL A 271 -2.79 -15.45 -13.50
N GLY A 272 -1.95 -16.34 -12.97
CA GLY A 272 -1.71 -16.46 -11.54
C GLY A 272 -0.61 -17.48 -11.24
N SER A 273 -0.40 -17.78 -9.95
CA SER A 273 0.48 -18.88 -9.53
C SER A 273 -0.11 -20.23 -9.94
N ASP A 274 0.73 -21.27 -10.09
CA ASP A 274 0.27 -22.63 -10.40
C ASP A 274 -0.77 -23.13 -9.39
N GLU A 275 -0.60 -22.79 -8.10
CA GLU A 275 -1.53 -23.16 -7.04
C GLU A 275 -2.90 -22.47 -7.21
N SER A 276 -2.90 -21.16 -7.49
CA SER A 276 -4.11 -20.37 -7.77
C SER A 276 -4.86 -20.91 -8.99
N ILE A 277 -4.15 -21.24 -10.07
CA ILE A 277 -4.74 -21.80 -11.28
C ILE A 277 -5.40 -23.15 -10.97
N GLN A 278 -4.71 -24.05 -10.25
CA GLN A 278 -5.27 -25.35 -9.86
C GLN A 278 -6.47 -25.24 -8.90
N GLN A 279 -6.50 -24.20 -8.06
CA GLN A 279 -7.63 -23.94 -7.18
C GLN A 279 -8.83 -23.36 -7.93
N PHE A 280 -8.59 -22.45 -8.89
CA PHE A 280 -9.62 -21.91 -9.79
C PHE A 280 -10.28 -23.02 -10.61
N LEU A 281 -9.48 -23.89 -11.25
CA LEU A 281 -9.99 -25.01 -12.05
C LEU A 281 -10.87 -25.95 -11.22
N ARG A 282 -10.48 -26.23 -9.97
CA ARG A 282 -11.28 -27.05 -9.03
C ARG A 282 -12.56 -26.36 -8.56
N ARG A 283 -12.53 -25.05 -8.32
CA ARG A 283 -13.68 -24.27 -7.80
C ARG A 283 -14.79 -24.15 -8.83
N TYR A 284 -14.43 -23.95 -10.10
CA TYR A 284 -15.36 -23.67 -11.20
C TYR A 284 -15.57 -24.85 -12.15
N ASP A 285 -15.03 -26.03 -11.82
CA ASP A 285 -15.09 -27.24 -12.64
C ASP A 285 -14.65 -27.00 -14.10
N ALA A 286 -13.63 -26.16 -14.26
CA ALA A 286 -13.09 -25.75 -15.54
C ALA A 286 -11.92 -26.68 -15.95
N SER A 287 -11.78 -26.93 -17.25
CA SER A 287 -10.67 -27.71 -17.81
C SER A 287 -9.79 -26.78 -18.68
N PRO A 288 -8.46 -26.79 -18.52
CA PRO A 288 -7.58 -26.04 -19.40
C PRO A 288 -7.67 -26.60 -20.82
N THR A 289 -7.75 -25.72 -21.81
CA THR A 289 -7.65 -26.08 -23.22
C THR A 289 -6.23 -25.78 -23.68
N ASP A 290 -5.55 -26.74 -24.30
CA ASP A 290 -4.20 -26.54 -24.83
C ASP A 290 -4.21 -25.38 -25.84
N ILE A 291 -3.28 -24.43 -25.67
CA ILE A 291 -3.06 -23.36 -26.64
C ILE A 291 -2.38 -24.00 -27.86
N GLU A 292 -3.16 -24.35 -28.90
CA GLU A 292 -2.59 -24.64 -30.21
C GLU A 292 -2.07 -23.34 -30.83
N GLY A 293 -0.75 -23.13 -30.73
CA GLY A 293 0.09 -22.35 -31.66
C GLY A 293 -0.13 -20.86 -31.76
#